data_AF-A0AAX2KXB1-F1
#
_entry.id   AF-A0AAX2KXB1-F1
#
_cell.length_a   1.000
_cell.length_b   1.000
_cell.length_c   1.000
_cell.angle_alpha   90.00
_cell.angle_beta   90.00
_cell.angle_gamma   90.00
#
_symmetry.space_group_name_H-M   'P 1'
#
loop_
_entity.id
_entity.type
_entity.pdbx_description
1 polymer ?
#
loop_
_entity_poly.entity_id
_entity_poly.type
_entity_poly.pdbx_seq_one_letter_code
_entity_poly.pdbx_strand_id
1 'polypeptide(L)' 'MTRTQEGKQWHRANNKNYREGRPKRVLNDKYKHALELMETNSMREVERKTGISLSTLKRIKKQAKEEQLLSEK' A
#
# COMPACT_ATOMS: atom_id res chain seq x y z
N MET A 1 14.17 -12.60 28.66
CA MET A 1 13.18 -12.03 27.72
C MET A 1 12.20 -11.17 28.52
N THR A 2 11.61 -10.14 27.92
CA THR A 2 10.57 -9.35 28.61
C THR A 2 9.19 -9.90 28.31
N ARG A 3 8.29 -9.87 29.30
CA ARG A 3 6.90 -10.39 29.21
C ARG A 3 6.16 -9.95 27.93
N THR A 4 6.37 -8.70 27.49
CA THR A 4 5.78 -8.15 26.26
C THR A 4 6.36 -8.75 24.98
N GLN A 5 7.66 -9.09 24.98
CA GLN A 5 8.29 -9.76 23.83
C GLN A 5 7.81 -11.21 23.71
N GLU A 6 7.68 -11.91 24.84
CA GLU A 6 7.15 -13.29 24.89
C GLU A 6 5.71 -13.37 24.39
N GLY A 7 4.84 -12.44 24.81
CA GLY A 7 3.46 -12.36 24.29
C GLY A 7 3.39 -12.12 22.78
N LYS A 8 4.24 -11.23 22.25
CA LYS A 8 4.35 -11.00 20.79
C LYS A 8 4.87 -12.23 20.05
N GLN A 9 5.82 -12.97 20.63
CA GLN A 9 6.35 -14.21 20.04
C GLN A 9 5.24 -15.27 19.97
N TRP A 10 4.49 -15.44 21.06
CA TRP A 10 3.39 -16.39 21.11
C TRP A 10 2.29 -16.08 20.09
N HIS A 11 1.89 -14.81 19.94
CA HIS A 11 0.93 -14.42 18.91
C HIS A 11 1.45 -14.61 17.48
N ARG A 12 2.74 -14.34 17.23
CA ARG A 12 3.39 -14.62 15.94
C ARG A 12 3.35 -16.10 15.58
N ALA A 13 3.55 -16.99 16.55
CA ALA A 13 3.59 -18.43 16.32
C ALA A 13 2.20 -19.08 16.23
N ASN A 14 1.25 -18.66 17.07
CA ASN A 14 -0.02 -19.38 17.25
C ASN A 14 -1.18 -18.80 16.45
N ASN A 15 -1.16 -17.51 16.10
CA ASN A 15 -2.26 -16.89 15.36
C ASN A 15 -1.91 -16.74 13.87
N LYS A 16 -2.55 -17.55 13.02
CA LYS A 16 -2.39 -17.52 11.55
C LYS A 16 -2.73 -16.17 10.92
N ASN A 17 -3.54 -15.34 11.58
CA ASN A 17 -3.94 -14.01 11.11
C ASN A 17 -3.14 -12.88 11.75
N TYR A 18 -2.12 -13.18 12.58
CA TYR A 18 -1.29 -12.14 13.18
C TYR A 18 -0.47 -11.42 12.10
N ARG A 19 -0.60 -10.10 12.06
CA ARG A 19 0.16 -9.22 11.17
C ARG A 19 0.80 -8.13 12.02
N GLU A 20 2.13 -8.02 11.94
CA GLU A 20 2.89 -6.96 12.61
C GLU A 20 3.22 -5.84 11.62
N GLY A 21 3.23 -4.60 12.10
CA GLY A 21 3.50 -3.42 11.29
C GLY A 21 2.23 -2.74 10.75
N ARG A 22 2.43 -1.71 9.92
CA ARG A 22 1.33 -0.92 9.36
C ARG A 22 0.59 -1.75 8.30
N PRO A 23 -0.75 -1.83 8.34
CA PRO A 23 -1.50 -2.53 7.30
C PRO A 23 -1.18 -1.97 5.92
N LYS A 24 -1.19 -2.85 4.91
CA LYS A 24 -1.07 -2.42 3.51
C LYS A 24 -2.16 -1.40 3.22
N ARG A 25 -1.79 -0.31 2.55
CA ARG A 25 -2.72 0.75 2.19
C ARG A 25 -3.75 0.19 1.22
N VAL A 26 -5.01 0.57 1.38
CA VAL A 26 -6.06 0.24 0.40
C VAL A 26 -6.06 1.28 -0.72
N LEU A 27 -6.17 0.84 -1.98
CA LEU A 27 -6.41 1.72 -3.12
C LEU A 27 -7.85 2.23 -3.07
N ASN A 28 -8.05 3.36 -2.39
CA ASN A 28 -9.32 4.09 -2.41
C ASN A 28 -9.57 4.75 -3.78
N ASP A 29 -10.76 5.30 -3.97
CA ASP A 29 -11.17 5.90 -5.24
C ASP A 29 -10.31 7.12 -5.61
N LYS A 30 -9.82 7.87 -4.61
CA LYS A 30 -8.84 8.96 -4.83
C LYS A 30 -7.56 8.45 -5.51
N TYR A 31 -7.07 7.29 -5.10
CA TYR A 31 -5.86 6.70 -5.68
C TYR A 31 -6.09 6.08 -7.05
N LYS A 32 -7.28 5.51 -7.29
CA LYS A 32 -7.68 5.02 -8.62
C LYS A 32 -7.78 6.17 -9.62
N HIS A 33 -8.45 7.25 -9.24
CA HIS A 33 -8.54 8.45 -10.07
C HIS A 33 -7.16 9.05 -10.37
N ALA A 34 -6.26 9.07 -9.38
CA ALA A 34 -4.89 9.53 -9.60
C ALA A 34 -4.10 8.63 -10.58
N LEU A 35 -4.36 7.32 -10.60
CA LEU A 35 -3.75 6.41 -11.55
C LEU A 35 -4.25 6.64 -12.98
N GLU A 36 -5.56 6.82 -13.16
CA GLU A 36 -6.16 7.18 -14.45
C GLU A 36 -5.55 8.46 -15.01
N LEU A 37 -5.41 9.50 -14.16
CA LEU A 37 -4.78 10.76 -14.56
C LEU A 37 -3.31 10.62 -14.96
N MET A 38 -2.60 9.61 -14.44
CA MET A 38 -1.19 9.34 -14.76
C MET A 38 -1.00 8.67 -16.13
N GLU A 39 -2.05 8.21 -16.80
CA GLU A 39 -1.97 7.66 -18.15
C GLU A 39 -1.72 8.77 -19.18
N THR A 40 -2.29 9.96 -18.96
CA THR A 40 -2.22 11.09 -19.89
C THR A 40 -1.32 12.23 -19.40
N ASN A 41 -1.13 12.39 -18.08
CA ASN A 41 -0.38 13.51 -17.50
C ASN A 41 0.91 13.02 -16.79
N SER A 42 1.88 13.91 -16.63
CA SER A 42 3.09 13.61 -15.85
C SER A 42 2.79 13.52 -14.34
N MET A 43 3.59 12.73 -13.60
CA MET A 43 3.43 12.58 -12.14
C MET A 43 3.48 13.91 -11.38
N ARG A 44 4.25 14.90 -11.86
CA ARG A 44 4.32 16.23 -11.23
C ARG A 44 3.04 17.04 -11.43
N GLU A 45 2.39 16.89 -12.57
CA GLU A 45 1.10 17.54 -12.82
C GLU A 45 -0.01 16.87 -12.00
N VAL A 46 0.01 15.54 -11.90
CA VAL A 46 -0.94 14.80 -11.08
C VAL A 46 -0.78 15.14 -9.58
N GLU A 47 0.45 15.30 -9.08
CA GLU A 47 0.70 15.78 -7.71
C GLU A 47 0.03 17.13 -7.47
N ARG A 48 0.20 18.08 -8.39
CA ARG A 48 -0.41 19.42 -8.30
C ARG A 48 -1.95 19.36 -8.35
N LYS A 49 -2.52 18.49 -9.19
CA LYS A 49 -3.98 18.34 -9.35
C LYS A 49 -4.64 17.63 -8.16
N THR A 50 -3.99 16.60 -7.62
CA THR A 50 -4.59 15.68 -6.61
C THR A 50 -4.14 15.96 -5.18
N GLY A 51 -3.07 16.74 -5.00
CA GLY A 51 -2.41 16.97 -3.72
C GLY A 51 -1.71 15.73 -3.16
N ILE A 52 -1.45 14.71 -3.99
CA ILE A 52 -0.79 13.47 -3.58
C ILE A 52 0.69 13.57 -3.91
N SER A 53 1.55 13.32 -2.92
CA SER A 53 2.99 13.41 -3.13
C SER A 53 3.51 12.45 -4.21
N LEU A 54 4.57 12.86 -4.91
CA LEU A 54 5.25 12.02 -5.92
C LEU A 54 5.61 10.63 -5.39
N SER A 55 6.10 10.53 -4.16
CA SER A 55 6.46 9.25 -3.52
C SER A 55 5.24 8.36 -3.30
N THR A 56 4.11 8.96 -2.96
CA THR A 56 2.84 8.27 -2.79
C THR A 56 2.31 7.74 -4.12
N LEU A 57 2.36 8.56 -5.20
CA LEU A 57 1.98 8.15 -6.56
C LEU A 57 2.81 6.97 -7.06
N LYS A 58 4.15 7.03 -6.90
CA LYS A 58 5.05 5.92 -7.25
C LYS A 58 4.67 4.62 -6.52
N ARG A 59 4.39 4.73 -5.21
CA ARG A 59 4.02 3.57 -4.39
C ARG A 59 2.64 2.99 -4.77
N ILE A 60 1.67 3.84 -5.13
CA ILE A 60 0.36 3.41 -5.65
C ILE A 60 0.54 2.66 -6.97
N LYS A 61 1.32 3.22 -7.90
CA LYS A 61 1.59 2.57 -9.19
C LYS A 61 2.23 1.19 -9.02
N LYS A 62 3.20 1.07 -8.12
CA LYS A 62 3.82 -0.24 -7.79
C LYS A 62 2.78 -1.21 -7.20
N GLN A 63 1.98 -0.74 -6.26
CA GLN A 63 0.94 -1.54 -5.62
C GLN A 63 -0.11 -2.04 -6.63
N ALA A 64 -0.59 -1.18 -7.53
CA ALA A 64 -1.56 -1.56 -8.55
C ALA A 64 -1.00 -2.64 -9.49
N LYS A 65 0.28 -2.53 -9.87
CA LYS A 65 0.96 -3.55 -10.68
C LYS A 65 1.07 -4.89 -9.94
N GLU A 66 1.39 -4.86 -8.64
CA GLU A 66 1.46 -6.07 -7.81
C GLU A 66 0.08 -6.73 -7.64
N GLU A 67 -0.99 -5.95 -7.48
CA GLU A 67 -2.37 -6.45 -7.40
C GLU A 67 -2.82 -7.08 -8.74
N GLN A 68 -2.47 -6.48 -9.88
CA GLN A 68 -2.73 -7.05 -11.21
C GLN A 68 -2.00 -8.38 -11.40
N LEU A 69 -0.69 -8.42 -11.10
CA LEU A 69 0.14 -9.62 -11.20
C LEU A 69 -0.36 -10.76 -10.30
N LEU A 70 -0.99 -10.43 -9.17
CA LEU A 70 -1.59 -11.41 -8.27
C LEU A 70 -2.94 -11.94 -8.77
N SER A 71 -3.66 -11.18 -9.61
CA SER A 71 -4.92 -11.63 -10.21
C SER A 71 -4.73 -12.55 -11.43
N GLU A 72 -3.58 -12.45 -12.09
CA GLU A 72 -3.20 -13.26 -13.25
C GLU A 72 -2.59 -14.62 -12.87
N LYS A 73 -2.37 -14.86 -11.57
CA LYS A 73 -1.80 -16.08 -11.00
C LYS A 73 -2.87 -16.95 -10.34
#